data_AF-A0A1I8BH68-F1
#
_entry.id   AF-A0A1I8BH68-F1
#
_cell.length_a   1.000
_cell.length_b   1.000
_cell.length_c   1.000
_cell.angle_alpha   90.00
_cell.angle_beta   90.00
_cell.angle_gamma   90.00
#
_symmetry.space_group_name_H-M   'P 1'
#
loop_
_entity.id
_entity.type
_entity.pdbx_description
1 polymer ?
#
loop_
_entity_poly.entity_id
_entity_poly.type
_entity_poly.pdbx_seq_one_letter_code
_entity_poly.pdbx_strand_id
1 'polypeptide(L)' 'MAIIPMYQVMIWYLSGYLAVILNISSAMNAPILYLNSSDYKAAYKKEISKIKSIFYQCKSVIWKPNVVAITSVTVLPY' A
#
# COMPACT_ATOMS: atom_id res chain seq x y z
N MET A 1 -27.22 -32.37 -8.78
CA MET A 1 -26.92 -31.67 -7.51
C MET A 1 -25.84 -32.49 -6.80
N ALA A 2 -24.61 -31.96 -6.67
CA ALA A 2 -23.52 -32.71 -6.03
C ALA A 2 -23.58 -32.50 -4.51
N ILE A 3 -23.62 -33.59 -3.75
CA ILE A 3 -23.59 -33.54 -2.28
C ILE A 3 -22.13 -33.44 -1.87
N ILE A 4 -21.71 -32.27 -1.39
CA ILE A 4 -20.37 -32.09 -0.84
C ILE A 4 -20.36 -32.71 0.56
N PRO A 5 -19.48 -33.69 0.81
CA PRO A 5 -19.43 -34.33 2.10
C PRO A 5 -18.85 -33.37 3.16
N MET A 6 -19.39 -33.43 4.36
CA MET A 6 -19.07 -32.50 5.45
C MET A 6 -17.57 -32.49 5.81
N TYR A 7 -16.88 -33.62 5.64
CA TYR A 7 -15.43 -33.71 5.85
C TYR A 7 -14.64 -32.82 4.89
N GLN A 8 -15.09 -32.68 3.64
CA GLN A 8 -14.41 -31.88 2.63
C GLN A 8 -14.46 -30.42 3.03
N VAL A 9 -15.63 -29.94 3.45
CA VAL A 9 -15.82 -28.58 3.98
C VAL A 9 -14.89 -28.32 5.18
N MET A 10 -14.76 -29.28 6.10
CA MET A 10 -13.87 -29.16 7.25
C MET A 10 -12.39 -29.03 6.85
N ILE A 11 -11.94 -29.78 5.83
CA ILE A 11 -10.57 -29.70 5.29
C ILE A 11 -10.32 -28.31 4.67
N TRP A 12 -11.29 -27.75 3.94
CA TRP A 12 -11.17 -26.39 3.39
C TRP A 12 -10.95 -25.36 4.48
N TYR A 13 -11.72 -25.40 5.57
CA TYR A 13 -11.54 -24.48 6.69
C TYR A 13 -10.19 -24.65 7.38
N LEU A 14 -9.77 -25.90 7.63
CA LEU A 14 -8.47 -26.16 8.26
C LEU A 14 -7.31 -25.67 7.37
N SER A 15 -7.35 -25.97 6.07
CA SER A 15 -6.32 -25.53 5.12
C SER A 15 -6.24 -24.01 5.01
N GLY A 16 -7.39 -23.31 4.99
CA GLY A 16 -7.42 -21.86 4.99
C GLY A 16 -6.82 -21.26 6.26
N TYR A 17 -7.16 -21.82 7.42
CA TYR A 17 -6.60 -21.38 8.70
C TYR A 17 -5.08 -21.56 8.77
N LEU A 18 -4.57 -22.72 8.35
CA LEU A 18 -3.14 -22.99 8.29
C LEU A 18 -2.41 -22.06 7.31
N ALA A 19 -3.01 -21.77 6.15
CA ALA A 19 -2.45 -20.84 5.19
C ALA A 19 -2.33 -19.41 5.77
N VAL A 20 -3.33 -18.96 6.52
CA VAL A 20 -3.29 -17.66 7.22
C VAL A 20 -2.15 -17.62 8.23
N ILE A 21 -2.00 -18.66 9.05
CA ILE A 21 -0.91 -18.75 10.03
C ILE A 21 0.46 -18.70 9.32
N LEU A 22 0.64 -19.49 8.26
CA LEU A 22 1.91 -19.51 7.52
C LEU A 22 2.26 -18.15 6.92
N ASN A 23 1.28 -17.43 6.37
CA ASN A 23 1.50 -16.08 5.84
C ASN A 23 1.90 -15.10 6.94
N ILE A 24 1.25 -15.17 8.12
CA ILE A 24 1.62 -14.33 9.26
C ILE A 24 3.04 -14.67 9.72
N SER A 25 3.37 -15.95 9.90
CA SER A 25 4.70 -16.40 10.31
C SER A 25 5.79 -15.93 9.33
N SER A 26 5.54 -16.01 8.02
CA SER A 26 6.47 -15.49 7.01
C SER A 26 6.67 -13.98 7.13
N ALA A 27 5.60 -13.23 7.40
CA ALA A 27 5.67 -11.78 7.57
C ALA A 27 6.40 -11.35 8.86
N MET A 28 6.34 -12.16 9.93
CA MET A 28 6.96 -11.86 11.23
C MET A 28 8.49 -11.80 11.20
N ASN A 29 9.14 -12.39 10.18
CA ASN A 29 10.58 -12.28 10.01
C ASN A 29 11.04 -10.81 9.93
N ALA A 30 10.29 -9.94 9.27
CA ALA A 30 10.65 -8.54 9.10
C ALA A 30 10.60 -7.72 10.42
N PRO A 31 9.52 -7.79 11.24
CA PRO A 31 9.51 -7.21 12.58
C PRO A 31 10.64 -7.73 13.48
N ILE A 32 10.89 -9.03 13.48
CA ILE A 32 11.96 -9.65 14.29
C ILE A 32 13.33 -9.09 13.88
N LEU A 33 13.62 -9.04 12.58
CA LEU A 33 14.83 -8.44 12.02
C LEU A 33 14.96 -6.95 12.40
N TYR A 34 13.86 -6.21 12.36
CA TYR A 34 13.84 -4.79 12.71
C TYR A 34 14.11 -4.51 14.19
N LEU A 35 13.69 -5.41 15.09
CA LEU A 35 13.96 -5.28 16.52
C LEU A 35 15.37 -5.73 16.89
N ASN A 36 15.86 -6.81 16.25
CA ASN A 36 17.11 -7.47 16.65
C ASN A 36 18.35 -6.98 15.88
N SER A 37 18.20 -6.31 14.73
CA SER A 37 19.33 -5.80 13.94
C SER A 37 19.29 -4.29 13.80
N SER A 38 20.33 -3.62 14.30
CA SER A 38 20.54 -2.17 14.15
C SER A 38 20.69 -1.76 12.68
N ASP A 39 21.37 -2.59 11.89
CA ASP A 39 21.66 -2.31 10.48
C ASP A 39 20.41 -2.44 9.64
N TYR A 40 19.62 -3.51 9.86
CA TYR A 40 18.33 -3.68 9.20
C TYR A 40 17.37 -2.55 9.54
N LYS A 41 17.34 -2.13 10.81
CA LYS A 41 16.55 -0.98 11.28
C LYS A 41 16.93 0.32 10.58
N ALA A 42 18.22 0.59 10.42
CA ALA A 42 18.71 1.77 9.72
C ALA A 42 18.36 1.74 8.23
N ALA A 43 18.57 0.60 7.56
CA ALA A 43 18.20 0.40 6.16
C ALA A 43 16.68 0.57 5.93
N TYR A 44 15.85 -0.03 6.80
CA TYR A 44 14.40 0.11 6.74
C TYR A 44 13.95 1.57 6.89
N LYS A 45 14.53 2.32 7.84
CA LYS A 45 14.24 3.76 8.01
C LYS A 45 14.64 4.60 6.79
N LYS A 46 15.73 4.24 6.11
CA LYS A 46 16.16 4.91 4.87
C LYS A 46 15.16 4.66 3.74
N GLU A 47 14.77 3.41 3.52
CA GLU A 47 13.83 3.05 2.44
C GLU A 47 12.42 3.57 2.70
N ILE A 48 11.92 3.53 3.94
CA ILE A 48 10.59 4.09 4.26
C ILE A 48 10.56 5.61 4.07
N SER A 49 11.67 6.31 4.27
CA SER A 49 11.78 7.74 3.99
C SER A 49 11.64 8.05 2.49
N LYS A 50 12.27 7.23 1.63
CA LYS A 50 12.11 7.33 0.17
C LYS A 50 10.67 7.07 -0.25
N ILE A 51 10.04 6.01 0.28
CA ILE A 51 8.65 5.69 -0.02
C ILE A 51 7.73 6.85 0.40
N LYS A 52 7.92 7.41 1.60
CA LYS A 52 7.18 8.60 2.05
C LYS A 52 7.32 9.76 1.08
N SER A 53 8.53 10.03 0.59
CA SER A 53 8.77 11.10 -0.39
C SER A 53 7.94 10.91 -1.67
N ILE A 54 7.86 9.67 -2.20
CA ILE A 54 7.03 9.35 -3.36
C ILE A 54 5.55 9.62 -3.07
N PHE A 55 5.04 9.19 -1.91
CA PHE A 55 3.64 9.44 -1.54
C PHE A 55 3.31 10.93 -1.36
N TYR A 56 4.24 11.74 -0.83
CA TYR A 56 4.07 13.19 -0.73
C TYR A 56 4.07 13.86 -2.12
N GLN A 57 4.94 13.42 -3.02
CA GLN A 57 4.94 13.90 -4.41
C GLN A 57 3.62 13.59 -5.09
N CYS A 58 3.07 12.38 -4.94
CA CYS A 58 1.76 12.03 -5.49
C CYS A 58 0.61 12.90 -4.93
N LYS A 59 0.64 13.28 -3.65
CA LYS A 59 -0.37 14.21 -3.08
C LYS A 59 -0.27 15.61 -3.66
N SER A 60 0.93 16.11 -3.96
CA SER A 60 1.12 17.46 -4.53
C SER A 60 0.71 17.60 -6.00
N VAL A 61 0.65 16.50 -6.75
CA VAL A 61 0.25 16.51 -8.17
C VAL A 61 -1.27 16.64 -8.34
N ILE A 62 -2.06 16.22 -7.35
CA ILE A 62 -3.52 16.18 -7.43
C ILE A 62 -4.17 17.56 -7.14
N TRP A 63 -3.45 18.53 -6.57
CA TRP A 63 -3.99 19.84 -6.15
C TRP A 63 -3.38 21.05 -6.86
N LYS A 64 -3.27 21.03 -8.19
CA LYS A 64 -3.08 22.27 -8.96
C LYS A 64 -4.42 22.69 -9.57
N PRO A 65 -5.19 23.62 -8.94
CA PRO A 65 -6.32 24.22 -9.62
C PRO A 65 -5.79 24.93 -10.86
N ASN A 66 -6.37 24.60 -12.01
CA ASN A 66 -6.03 25.20 -13.29
C ASN A 66 -6.52 26.66 -13.27
N VAL A 67 -5.68 27.58 -12.81
CA VAL A 67 -6.01 29.02 -12.79
C VAL A 67 -5.91 29.50 -14.23
N VAL A 68 -7.00 29.36 -14.97
CA VAL A 68 -7.16 29.95 -16.31
C VAL A 68 -7.17 31.46 -16.11
N ALA A 69 -6.07 32.13 -16.43
CA ALA A 69 -5.99 33.57 -16.44
C ALA A 69 -6.93 34.11 -17.53
N ILE A 70 -8.09 34.63 -17.12
CA ILE A 70 -8.99 35.35 -18.01
C ILE A 70 -8.35 36.71 -18.28
N THR A 71 -7.54 36.80 -19.34
CA THR A 71 -7.16 38.09 -19.91
C THR A 71 -8.40 38.72 -20.54
N SER A 72 -8.88 39.80 -19.93
CA SER A 72 -9.95 40.64 -20.49
C SER A 72 -9.51 41.18 -21.84
N VAL A 73 -10.11 40.68 -22.93
CA VAL A 73 -9.89 41.21 -24.27
C VAL A 73 -10.56 42.58 -24.33
N THR A 74 -9.76 43.64 -24.38
CA THR A 74 -10.25 44.99 -24.69
C THR A 74 -10.66 45.02 -26.17
N VAL A 75 -11.96 45.10 -26.42
CA VAL A 75 -12.51 45.30 -27.76
C VAL A 75 -12.26 46.76 -28.15
N LEU A 76 -11.46 47.00 -29.19
CA LEU A 76 -11.26 48.33 -29.77
C LEU A 76 -12.51 48.73 -30.59
N PRO A 77 -13.05 49.95 -30.42
CA PRO A 77 -14.16 50.42 -31.23
C PRO A 77 -13.64 50.80 -32.62
N TYR A 78 -14.31 50.30 -33.65
CA TYR A 78 -14.18 50.74 -35.04
C TYR A 78 -14.96 52.03 -35.29
#